data_AF-A0A7C3HIU7-F1
#
_entry.id   AF-A0A7C3HIU7-F1
#
_cell.length_a   1.000
_cell.length_b   1.000
_cell.length_c   1.000
_cell.angle_alpha   90.00
_cell.angle_beta   90.00
_cell.angle_gamma   90.00
#
_symmetry.space_group_name_H-M   'P 1'
#
loop_
_entity.id
_entity.type
_entity.pdbx_description
1 polymer ?
#
loop_
_entity_poly.entity_id
_entity_poly.type
_entity_poly.pdbx_seq_one_letter_code
_entity_poly.pdbx_strand_id
1 'polypeptide(L)'
;PNHYHLLVCLLTDNFGTEVMQPLMVSYSKAINKQEKRVGPLFQGPYKAKSVSNERYLMHLSRYIHLNPVEAGLVIKPEDWAFSSYQEYIGIRRGTLPHPEVIWEQLVGGDPTRNPVFDKNRVSEAQRAYAGYVCSGDDYRAGLTASLLFDE
;
A
#
# COMPACT_ATOMS: atom_id res chain seq x y z
N PRO A 1 -9.99 -11.46 5.80
CA PRO A 1 -9.59 -10.03 5.74
C PRO A 1 -10.66 -9.12 6.36
N ASN A 2 -10.30 -8.28 7.34
CA ASN A 2 -11.21 -7.41 8.09
C ASN A 2 -10.85 -5.91 8.03
N HIS A 3 -9.72 -5.54 7.40
CA HIS A 3 -9.26 -4.16 7.23
C HIS A 3 -8.46 -4.00 5.93
N TYR A 4 -8.08 -2.77 5.60
CA TYR A 4 -7.23 -2.42 4.46
C TYR A 4 -6.18 -1.37 4.86
N HIS A 5 -5.07 -1.32 4.12
CA HIS A 5 -4.03 -0.32 4.28
C HIS A 5 -3.91 0.54 3.02
N LEU A 6 -3.80 1.85 3.19
CA LEU A 6 -3.54 2.78 2.10
C LEU A 6 -2.25 3.55 2.40
N LEU A 7 -1.38 3.61 1.40
CA LEU A 7 -0.23 4.51 1.37
C LEU A 7 -0.53 5.59 0.33
N VAL A 8 -0.68 6.83 0.77
CA VAL A 8 -1.10 7.95 -0.07
C VAL A 8 -0.18 9.14 0.11
N CYS A 9 0.07 9.87 -0.97
CA CYS A 9 0.70 11.17 -0.93
C CYS A 9 -0.41 12.23 -0.81
N LEU A 10 -0.34 13.06 0.23
CA LEU A 10 -1.31 14.13 0.45
C LEU A 10 -0.93 15.35 -0.37
N LEU A 11 -1.84 15.78 -1.25
CA LEU A 11 -1.69 17.02 -2.03
C LEU A 11 -2.33 18.22 -1.34
N THR A 12 -3.20 17.96 -0.36
CA THR A 12 -3.92 18.97 0.44
C THR A 12 -4.03 18.47 1.88
N ASP A 13 -4.19 19.41 2.81
CA ASP A 13 -4.38 19.10 4.24
C ASP A 13 -5.79 18.56 4.55
N ASN A 14 -6.73 18.70 3.60
CA ASN A 14 -8.14 18.33 3.78
C ASN A 14 -8.46 16.88 3.38
N PHE A 15 -7.46 16.01 3.21
CA PHE A 15 -7.66 14.62 2.75
C PHE A 15 -8.72 13.84 3.55
N GLY A 16 -8.79 14.06 4.87
CA GLY A 16 -9.78 13.40 5.72
C GLY A 16 -11.22 13.76 5.36
N THR A 17 -11.51 15.06 5.21
CA THR A 17 -12.86 15.58 4.96
C THR A 17 -13.25 15.50 3.49
N GLU A 18 -12.32 15.75 2.58
CA GLU A 18 -12.58 15.80 1.13
C GLU A 18 -12.50 14.43 0.45
N VAL A 19 -11.74 13.47 1.00
CA VAL A 19 -11.52 12.15 0.37
C VAL A 19 -12.03 11.01 1.25
N MET A 20 -11.49 10.85 2.45
CA MET A 20 -11.77 9.66 3.28
C MET A 20 -13.21 9.61 3.78
N GLN A 21 -13.77 10.72 4.25
CA GLN A 21 -15.13 10.77 4.74
C GLN A 21 -16.17 10.43 3.65
N PRO A 22 -16.15 11.06 2.45
CA PRO A 22 -17.02 10.66 1.35
C PRO A 22 -16.83 9.21 0.91
N LEU A 23 -15.59 8.71 0.86
CA LEU A 23 -15.28 7.32 0.51
C LEU A 23 -15.93 6.34 1.50
N MET A 24 -15.72 6.52 2.80
CA MET A 24 -16.26 5.62 3.82
C MET A 24 -17.80 5.67 3.86
N VAL A 25 -18.39 6.87 3.72
CA VAL A 25 -19.86 7.03 3.70
C VAL A 25 -20.47 6.37 2.46
N SER A 26 -19.91 6.64 1.28
CA SER A 26 -20.42 6.09 0.02
C SER A 26 -20.29 4.56 -0.02
N TYR A 27 -19.14 4.02 0.41
CA TYR A 27 -18.91 2.58 0.50
C TYR A 27 -19.88 1.90 1.48
N SER A 28 -20.05 2.47 2.68
CA SER A 28 -21.00 1.95 3.68
C SER A 28 -22.43 1.91 3.14
N LYS A 29 -22.87 2.99 2.48
CA LYS A 29 -24.20 3.05 1.86
C LYS A 29 -24.36 2.02 0.75
N ALA A 30 -23.35 1.86 -0.11
CA ALA A 30 -23.38 0.92 -1.22
C ALA A 30 -23.49 -0.53 -0.72
N ILE A 31 -22.64 -0.92 0.23
CA ILE A 31 -22.66 -2.27 0.81
C ILE A 31 -23.96 -2.52 1.59
N ASN A 32 -24.42 -1.56 2.40
CA ASN A 32 -25.68 -1.72 3.12
C ASN A 32 -26.87 -1.92 2.17
N LYS A 33 -26.89 -1.18 1.05
CA LYS A 33 -27.92 -1.34 0.02
C LYS A 33 -27.82 -2.71 -0.67
N GLN A 34 -26.62 -3.11 -1.07
CA GLN A 34 -26.38 -4.37 -1.79
C GLN A 34 -26.73 -5.59 -0.91
N GLU A 35 -26.29 -5.58 0.34
CA GLU A 35 -26.42 -6.70 1.27
C GLU A 35 -27.70 -6.62 2.14
N LYS A 36 -28.58 -5.63 1.88
CA LYS A 36 -29.81 -5.36 2.66
C LYS A 36 -29.54 -5.22 4.16
N ARG A 37 -28.41 -4.62 4.53
CA ARG A 37 -27.99 -4.38 5.92
C ARG A 37 -28.42 -3.00 6.40
N VAL A 38 -28.48 -2.85 7.72
CA VAL A 38 -28.62 -1.56 8.41
C VAL A 38 -27.50 -1.41 9.44
N GLY A 39 -27.16 -0.17 9.76
CA GLY A 39 -26.13 0.16 10.76
C GLY A 39 -24.73 0.39 10.19
N PRO A 40 -23.73 0.55 11.08
CA PRO A 40 -22.36 0.84 10.69
C PRO A 40 -21.70 -0.34 9.98
N LEU A 41 -20.84 -0.03 8.99
CA LEU A 41 -20.01 -1.03 8.29
C LEU A 41 -18.59 -1.11 8.88
N PHE A 42 -17.98 0.04 9.15
CA PHE A 42 -16.65 0.13 9.75
C PHE A 42 -16.72 0.09 11.28
N GLN A 43 -15.69 -0.48 11.90
CA GLN A 43 -15.59 -0.62 13.36
C GLN A 43 -15.17 0.68 14.07
N GLY A 44 -14.84 1.73 13.33
CA GLY A 44 -14.41 3.01 13.88
C GLY A 44 -13.86 3.96 12.81
N PRO A 45 -13.31 5.11 13.23
CA PRO A 45 -12.57 6.00 12.34
C PRO A 45 -11.31 5.32 11.78
N TYR A 46 -10.84 5.77 10.62
CA TYR A 46 -9.55 5.31 10.10
C TYR A 46 -8.40 5.84 10.97
N LYS A 47 -7.32 5.06 11.04
CA LYS A 47 -6.06 5.47 11.68
C LYS A 47 -5.10 6.00 10.62
N ALA A 48 -4.36 7.05 10.94
CA ALA A 48 -3.39 7.65 10.02
C ALA A 48 -2.08 7.97 10.74
N LYS A 49 -0.96 7.74 10.05
CA LYS A 49 0.39 8.04 10.53
C LYS A 49 1.18 8.70 9.41
N SER A 50 1.76 9.86 9.71
CA SER A 50 2.62 10.56 8.76
C SER A 50 3.90 9.78 8.49
N VAL A 51 4.34 9.79 7.24
CA VAL A 51 5.56 9.13 6.76
C VAL A 51 6.52 10.21 6.29
N SER A 52 7.55 10.48 7.07
CA SER A 52 8.54 11.55 6.80
C SER A 52 9.94 11.03 6.46
N ASN A 53 10.13 9.72 6.44
CA ASN A 53 11.43 9.07 6.22
C ASN A 53 11.32 8.05 5.08
N GLU A 54 12.20 8.14 4.10
CA GLU A 54 12.28 7.24 2.93
C GLU A 54 12.49 5.78 3.33
N ARG A 55 13.33 5.51 4.33
CA ARG A 55 13.52 4.13 4.82
C ARG A 55 12.22 3.57 5.38
N TYR A 56 11.48 4.38 6.15
CA TYR A 56 10.20 3.96 6.71
C TYR A 56 9.13 3.79 5.61
N LEU A 57 9.13 4.66 4.60
CA LEU A 57 8.28 4.53 3.42
C LEU A 57 8.50 3.19 2.70
N MET A 58 9.76 2.80 2.47
CA MET A 58 10.11 1.53 1.84
C MET A 58 9.62 0.33 2.66
N HIS A 59 9.89 0.33 3.96
CA HIS A 59 9.41 -0.73 4.85
C HIS A 59 7.89 -0.83 4.89
N LEU A 60 7.20 0.31 4.93
CA LEU A 60 5.73 0.36 4.95
C LEU A 60 5.11 -0.15 3.64
N SER A 61 5.69 0.24 2.49
CA SER A 61 5.28 -0.27 1.19
C SER A 61 5.38 -1.80 1.13
N ARG A 62 6.52 -2.35 1.55
CA ARG A 62 6.73 -3.81 1.64
C ARG A 62 5.75 -4.48 2.59
N TYR A 63 5.58 -3.92 3.80
CA TYR A 63 4.64 -4.43 4.80
C TYR A 63 3.22 -4.56 4.22
N ILE A 64 2.72 -3.52 3.56
CA ILE A 64 1.37 -3.51 2.97
C ILE A 64 1.20 -4.64 1.96
N HIS A 65 2.19 -4.88 1.10
CA HIS A 65 2.12 -5.93 0.08
C HIS A 65 2.37 -7.34 0.63
N LEU A 66 3.07 -7.47 1.76
CA LEU A 66 3.25 -8.75 2.45
C LEU A 66 2.09 -9.12 3.37
N ASN A 67 1.31 -8.16 3.85
CA ASN A 67 0.22 -8.39 4.80
C ASN A 67 -0.74 -9.53 4.40
N PRO A 68 -1.18 -9.67 3.13
CA PRO A 68 -2.04 -10.80 2.75
C PRO A 68 -1.40 -12.17 2.95
N VAL A 69 -0.09 -12.25 2.79
CA VAL A 69 0.67 -13.50 2.96
C VAL A 69 0.95 -13.74 4.45
N GLU A 70 1.30 -12.70 5.21
CA GLU A 70 1.46 -12.77 6.67
C GLU A 70 0.14 -13.16 7.38
N ALA A 71 -1.00 -12.69 6.86
CA ALA A 71 -2.33 -13.07 7.32
C ALA A 71 -2.79 -14.47 6.83
N GLY A 72 -1.94 -15.19 6.08
CA GLY A 72 -2.23 -16.53 5.57
C GLY A 72 -3.33 -16.60 4.50
N LEU A 73 -3.63 -15.49 3.83
CA LEU A 73 -4.69 -15.42 2.80
C LEU A 73 -4.23 -15.98 1.45
N VAL A 74 -2.93 -15.87 1.16
CA VAL A 74 -2.27 -16.34 -0.06
C VAL A 74 -0.85 -16.82 0.27
N ILE A 75 -0.22 -17.56 -0.64
CA ILE A 75 1.17 -18.04 -0.48
C ILE A 75 2.17 -16.99 -0.98
N LYS A 76 1.81 -16.25 -2.03
CA LYS A 76 2.66 -15.21 -2.60
C LYS A 76 1.91 -13.89 -2.71
N PRO A 77 2.62 -12.74 -2.59
CA PRO A 77 1.97 -11.43 -2.65
C PRO A 77 1.27 -11.17 -4.00
N GLU A 78 1.78 -11.72 -5.11
CA GLU A 78 1.15 -11.61 -6.43
C GLU A 78 -0.18 -12.36 -6.57
N ASP A 79 -0.46 -13.34 -5.71
CA ASP A 79 -1.72 -14.09 -5.73
C ASP A 79 -2.87 -13.28 -5.11
N TRP A 80 -2.57 -12.21 -4.37
CA TRP A 80 -3.59 -11.36 -3.75
C TRP A 80 -4.09 -10.28 -4.72
N ALA A 81 -5.25 -10.52 -5.32
CA ALA A 81 -5.86 -9.60 -6.28
C ALA A 81 -6.20 -8.21 -5.70
N PHE A 82 -6.42 -8.12 -4.38
CA PHE A 82 -6.89 -6.89 -3.71
C PHE A 82 -5.75 -6.04 -3.11
N SER A 83 -4.57 -6.05 -3.72
CA SER A 83 -3.50 -5.08 -3.46
C SER A 83 -2.98 -4.49 -4.77
N SER A 84 -2.20 -3.42 -4.68
CA SER A 84 -1.48 -2.84 -5.82
C SER A 84 -0.18 -3.57 -6.16
N TYR A 85 0.15 -4.70 -5.51
CA TYR A 85 1.42 -5.37 -5.71
C TYR A 85 1.62 -5.82 -7.17
N GLN A 86 0.56 -6.33 -7.81
CA GLN A 86 0.60 -6.75 -9.21
C GLN A 86 0.97 -5.61 -10.17
N GLU A 87 0.57 -4.36 -9.90
CA GLU A 87 1.04 -3.18 -10.65
C GLU A 87 2.52 -2.89 -10.41
N TYR A 88 2.96 -2.99 -9.14
CA TYR A 88 4.35 -2.74 -8.75
C TYR A 88 5.35 -3.70 -9.40
N ILE A 89 4.92 -4.90 -9.78
CA ILE A 89 5.75 -5.90 -10.45
C ILE A 89 5.39 -6.13 -11.92
N GLY A 90 4.43 -5.38 -12.46
CA GLY A 90 4.08 -5.39 -13.89
C GLY A 90 3.18 -6.54 -14.36
N ILE A 91 2.59 -7.32 -13.45
CA ILE A 91 1.59 -8.35 -13.78
C ILE A 91 0.27 -7.72 -14.23
N ARG A 92 -0.13 -6.63 -13.57
CA ARG A 92 -1.40 -5.92 -13.84
C ARG A 92 -1.13 -4.48 -14.26
N ARG A 93 -1.94 -3.98 -15.19
CA ARG A 93 -1.86 -2.60 -15.69
C ARG A 93 -2.99 -1.76 -15.09
N GLY A 94 -2.88 -1.47 -13.80
CA GLY A 94 -3.75 -0.53 -13.10
C GLY A 94 -3.25 0.92 -13.25
N THR A 95 -4.15 1.88 -13.10
CA THR A 95 -3.86 3.32 -13.20
C THR A 95 -3.88 4.06 -11.86
N LEU A 96 -4.33 3.39 -10.79
CA LEU A 96 -4.46 3.99 -9.46
C LEU A 96 -3.14 4.13 -8.70
N PRO A 97 -2.26 3.12 -8.63
CA PRO A 97 -1.00 3.28 -7.91
C PRO A 97 0.00 4.11 -8.72
N HIS A 98 0.81 4.88 -8.01
CA HIS A 98 1.99 5.58 -8.54
C HIS A 98 3.26 4.95 -7.96
N PRO A 99 3.68 3.77 -8.47
CA PRO A 99 4.82 3.03 -7.92
C PRO A 99 6.16 3.75 -8.16
N GLU A 100 6.20 4.75 -9.04
CA GLU A 100 7.41 5.48 -9.42
C GLU A 100 8.17 6.04 -8.22
N VAL A 101 7.46 6.55 -7.20
CA VAL A 101 8.07 7.08 -5.98
C VAL A 101 8.84 6.00 -5.21
N ILE A 102 8.35 4.76 -5.22
CA ILE A 102 8.98 3.62 -4.55
C ILE A 102 10.09 3.01 -5.44
N TRP A 103 9.85 2.93 -6.73
CA TRP A 103 10.82 2.45 -7.71
C TRP A 103 12.08 3.32 -7.76
N GLU A 104 11.92 4.65 -7.68
CA GLU A 104 13.06 5.58 -7.62
C GLU A 104 13.96 5.31 -6.40
N GLN A 105 13.41 4.87 -5.28
CA GLN A 105 14.21 4.56 -4.08
C GLN A 105 15.07 3.29 -4.24
N LEU A 106 14.74 2.41 -5.19
CA LEU A 106 15.42 1.14 -5.42
C LEU A 106 16.42 1.19 -6.56
N VAL A 107 16.01 1.81 -7.66
CA VAL A 107 16.81 1.87 -8.88
C VAL A 107 17.27 3.28 -9.18
N GLY A 108 16.73 4.33 -8.56
CA GLY A 108 16.96 5.72 -8.92
C GLY A 108 18.42 6.15 -9.07
N GLY A 109 18.58 7.22 -9.87
CA GLY A 109 19.88 7.84 -10.11
C GLY A 109 20.26 8.83 -9.02
N ASP A 110 21.29 9.65 -9.29
CA ASP A 110 21.69 10.75 -8.41
C ASP A 110 20.48 11.63 -8.04
N PRO A 111 20.10 11.74 -6.74
CA PRO A 111 18.93 12.48 -6.29
C PRO A 111 18.97 13.99 -6.62
N THR A 112 20.14 14.50 -7.05
CA THR A 112 20.29 15.89 -7.49
C THR A 112 19.88 16.13 -8.95
N ARG A 113 19.60 15.08 -9.74
CA ARG A 113 19.54 15.20 -11.21
C ARG A 113 18.20 14.99 -11.92
N ASN A 114 17.18 14.41 -11.29
CA ASN A 114 15.83 14.42 -11.88
C ASN A 114 14.79 13.93 -10.83
N PRO A 115 13.76 14.71 -10.48
CA PRO A 115 12.69 14.23 -9.59
C PRO A 115 11.70 13.29 -10.29
N VAL A 116 11.88 13.00 -11.58
CA VAL A 116 10.99 12.18 -12.39
C VAL A 116 11.64 10.83 -12.69
N PHE A 117 10.94 9.75 -12.32
CA PHE A 117 11.37 8.37 -12.60
C PHE A 117 11.64 8.13 -14.09
N ASP A 118 12.81 7.56 -14.41
CA ASP A 118 13.18 7.20 -15.77
C ASP A 118 12.36 5.99 -16.26
N LYS A 119 11.40 6.26 -17.17
CA LYS A 119 10.50 5.24 -17.73
C LYS A 119 11.23 4.12 -18.47
N ASN A 120 12.48 4.31 -18.89
CA ASN A 120 13.27 3.24 -19.50
C ASN A 120 13.66 2.15 -18.49
N ARG A 121 13.51 2.43 -17.19
CA ARG A 121 13.93 1.54 -16.08
C ARG A 121 12.78 0.82 -15.41
N VAL A 122 11.55 0.92 -15.95
CA VAL A 122 10.36 0.24 -15.40
C VAL A 122 10.61 -1.26 -15.17
N SER A 123 11.17 -1.97 -16.15
CA SER A 123 11.43 -3.40 -16.02
C SER A 123 12.48 -3.74 -14.97
N GLU A 124 13.49 -2.88 -14.80
CA GLU A 124 14.50 -3.01 -13.75
C GLU A 124 13.88 -2.77 -12.37
N ALA A 125 13.09 -1.71 -12.24
CA ALA A 125 12.43 -1.35 -11.00
C ALA A 125 11.40 -2.39 -10.54
N GLN A 126 10.60 -2.94 -11.46
CA GLN A 126 9.67 -4.02 -11.16
C GLN A 126 10.39 -5.25 -10.60
N ARG A 127 11.53 -5.65 -11.20
CA ARG A 127 12.36 -6.75 -10.68
C ARG A 127 13.00 -6.42 -9.35
N ALA A 128 13.54 -5.21 -9.19
CA ALA A 128 14.13 -4.75 -7.95
C ALA A 128 13.11 -4.74 -6.81
N TYR A 129 11.90 -4.27 -7.08
CA TYR A 129 10.82 -4.23 -6.10
C TYR A 129 10.30 -5.62 -5.73
N ALA A 130 10.10 -6.51 -6.71
CA ALA A 130 9.77 -7.90 -6.45
C ALA A 130 10.84 -8.57 -5.56
N GLY A 131 12.11 -8.37 -5.90
CA GLY A 131 13.24 -8.81 -5.10
C GLY A 131 13.21 -8.23 -3.69
N TYR A 132 13.04 -6.93 -3.54
CA TYR A 132 12.98 -6.25 -2.24
C TYR A 132 11.88 -6.81 -1.33
N VAL A 133 10.67 -6.99 -1.85
CA VAL A 133 9.53 -7.52 -1.10
C VAL A 133 9.78 -8.98 -0.68
N CYS A 134 10.34 -9.79 -1.58
CA CYS A 134 10.60 -11.22 -1.34
C CYS A 134 11.95 -11.51 -0.65
N SER A 135 12.84 -10.53 -0.51
CA SER A 135 14.17 -10.72 0.08
C SER A 135 14.16 -10.62 1.61
N GLY A 136 14.75 -11.62 2.26
CA GLY A 136 15.04 -11.61 3.70
C GLY A 136 14.37 -12.74 4.48
N ASP A 137 15.17 -13.44 5.29
CA ASP A 137 14.78 -14.44 6.29
C ASP A 137 13.90 -13.87 7.43
N ASP A 138 13.62 -12.57 7.42
CA ASP A 138 12.74 -11.86 8.36
C ASP A 138 11.26 -11.94 8.00
N TYR A 139 10.84 -13.01 7.31
CA TYR A 139 9.42 -13.32 7.11
C TYR A 139 8.65 -13.44 8.45
N ARG A 140 9.39 -13.59 9.56
CA ARG A 140 8.84 -13.77 10.92
C ARG A 140 9.50 -12.91 12.01
N ALA A 141 10.59 -12.18 11.75
CA ALA A 141 11.45 -11.66 12.84
C ALA A 141 11.67 -10.13 12.88
N GLY A 142 11.11 -9.34 11.97
CA GLY A 142 11.47 -7.91 11.84
C GLY A 142 10.53 -6.87 12.48
N LEU A 143 9.30 -7.22 12.83
CA LEU A 143 8.40 -6.36 13.60
C LEU A 143 7.51 -7.25 14.45
N THR A 144 7.90 -7.44 15.70
CA THR A 144 6.89 -7.61 16.74
C THR A 144 5.82 -6.54 16.51
N ALA A 145 4.58 -6.99 16.39
CA ALA A 145 3.36 -6.19 16.20
C ALA A 145 3.11 -5.11 17.28
N SER A 146 4.10 -4.80 18.11
CA SER A 146 4.01 -3.93 19.29
C SER A 146 4.12 -2.43 19.01
N LEU A 147 4.27 -1.98 17.74
CA LEU A 147 4.42 -0.54 17.43
C LEU A 147 3.52 -0.01 16.29
N LEU A 148 2.66 -0.84 15.69
CA LEU A 148 1.84 -0.41 14.54
C LEU A 148 0.36 -0.78 14.62
N PHE A 149 -0.06 -1.56 15.62
CA PHE A 149 -1.45 -1.90 15.87
C PHE A 149 -1.76 -1.79 17.36
N ASP A 150 -2.14 -0.61 17.80
CA ASP A 150 -3.32 -0.60 18.67
C ASP A 150 -4.46 -0.99 17.72
N GLU A 151 -5.05 -2.19 17.86
CA GLU A 151 -6.38 -2.47 17.33
C GLU A 151 -7.42 -1.73 18.17
#